data_AF-A0A959AE00-F1
#
_entry.id   AF-A0A959AE00-F1
#
_cell.length_a   1.000
_cell.length_b   1.000
_cell.length_c   1.000
_cell.angle_alpha   90.00
_cell.angle_beta   90.00
_cell.angle_gamma   90.00
#
_symmetry.space_group_name_H-M   'P 1'
#
loop_
_entity.id
_entity.type
_entity.pdbx_description
1 polymer ?
#
loop_
_entity_poly.entity_id
_entity_poly.type
_entity_poly.pdbx_seq_one_letter_code
_entity_poly.pdbx_strand_id
1 'polypeptide(L)'
;DSILNQYITPVNGMYLQFGSISRPGYHTQMKPSKDINPLNGVTTYDLALIQKHILGIKPFDSPYTIIAADANQDGQVTTADIVELRKLILGITQALPNGKSWRFVPTDYVFPDPADPFQPPFPEMIVIPNMADPVPNTFHFTGVKLGDVNNSADPSQ
;
A
#
# COMPACT_ATOMS: atom_id res chain seq x y z
N ASP A 1 -3.78 23.19 -14.60
CA ASP A 1 -3.94 21.73 -14.77
C ASP A 1 -2.63 21.11 -15.23
N SER A 2 -1.86 20.56 -14.30
CA SER A 2 -0.58 19.89 -14.58
C SER A 2 -0.79 18.39 -14.50
N ILE A 3 -0.57 17.71 -15.63
CA ILE A 3 -0.75 16.26 -15.77
C ILE A 3 0.38 15.56 -15.00
N LEU A 4 0.02 14.74 -14.00
CA LEU A 4 0.91 13.84 -13.28
C LEU A 4 1.22 12.64 -14.18
N ASN A 5 2.43 12.52 -14.67
CA ASN A 5 2.88 11.30 -15.33
C ASN A 5 3.24 10.27 -14.25
N GLN A 6 2.50 9.15 -14.21
CA GLN A 6 2.79 8.00 -13.38
C GLN A 6 3.75 7.08 -14.14
N TYR A 7 4.93 6.81 -13.58
CA TYR A 7 5.83 5.77 -14.10
C TYR A 7 5.85 4.60 -13.13
N ILE A 8 5.48 3.41 -13.62
CA ILE A 8 5.50 2.13 -12.90
C ILE A 8 6.69 1.34 -13.44
N THR A 9 7.66 0.97 -12.59
CA THR A 9 8.80 0.14 -13.01
C THR A 9 8.65 -1.33 -12.59
N PRO A 10 9.04 -2.31 -13.42
CA PRO A 10 8.61 -3.71 -13.28
C PRO A 10 9.64 -4.64 -12.59
N VAL A 11 10.33 -4.20 -11.52
CA VAL A 11 11.33 -5.06 -10.86
C VAL A 11 11.22 -5.00 -9.33
N ASN A 12 10.86 -6.15 -8.72
CA ASN A 12 11.15 -6.58 -7.35
C ASN A 12 10.76 -5.68 -6.17
N GLY A 13 9.60 -5.05 -6.24
CA GLY A 13 9.10 -4.23 -5.14
C GLY A 13 8.90 -2.81 -5.63
N MET A 14 7.67 -2.38 -5.47
CA MET A 14 7.08 -1.31 -6.23
C MET A 14 7.76 0.05 -5.99
N TYR A 15 8.14 0.68 -7.09
CA TYR A 15 8.51 2.08 -7.17
C TYR A 15 7.50 2.77 -8.07
N LEU A 16 6.78 3.75 -7.52
CA LEU A 16 6.07 4.74 -8.32
C LEU A 16 6.89 6.04 -8.31
N GLN A 17 7.29 6.50 -9.49
CA GLN A 17 7.92 7.82 -9.65
C GLN A 17 6.85 8.85 -10.02
N PHE A 18 6.76 9.91 -9.22
CA PHE A 18 5.91 11.06 -9.50
C PHE A 18 6.76 12.30 -9.77
N GLY A 19 6.53 12.97 -10.90
CA GLY A 19 7.11 14.28 -11.16
C GLY A 19 6.39 15.37 -10.36
N SER A 20 7.15 16.27 -9.72
CA SER A 20 6.60 17.42 -8.98
C SER A 20 6.69 18.73 -9.76
N ILE A 21 5.63 19.52 -9.73
CA ILE A 21 5.67 20.97 -10.04
C ILE A 21 5.72 21.77 -8.73
N SER A 22 6.88 21.83 -8.08
CA SER A 22 7.01 22.67 -6.88
C SER A 22 7.14 24.14 -7.29
N ARG A 23 6.29 25.03 -6.73
CA ARG A 23 6.43 26.50 -6.85
C ARG A 23 6.92 27.06 -5.51
N PRO A 24 7.92 27.96 -5.48
CA PRO A 24 8.37 28.58 -4.24
C PRO A 24 7.21 29.20 -3.45
N GLY A 25 7.12 28.91 -2.14
CA GLY A 25 6.12 29.46 -1.22
C GLY A 25 4.83 28.65 -1.02
N TYR A 26 4.69 27.50 -1.68
CA TYR A 26 3.52 26.62 -1.53
C TYR A 26 3.87 25.28 -0.86
N HIS A 27 3.15 24.94 0.20
CA HIS A 27 3.17 23.60 0.76
C HIS A 27 2.68 22.59 -0.28
N THR A 28 3.57 21.71 -0.74
CA THR A 28 3.23 20.68 -1.72
C THR A 28 3.21 19.32 -1.03
N GLN A 29 2.22 18.51 -1.36
CA GLN A 29 2.05 17.16 -0.83
C GLN A 29 1.89 16.18 -1.98
N MET A 30 2.61 15.06 -1.90
CA MET A 30 2.53 13.97 -2.87
C MET A 30 1.85 12.78 -2.19
N LYS A 31 0.67 12.38 -2.70
CA LYS A 31 -0.12 11.27 -2.18
C LYS A 31 -0.53 10.34 -3.33
N PRO A 32 0.12 9.19 -3.48
CA PRO A 32 -0.27 8.19 -4.48
C PRO A 32 -1.63 7.57 -4.18
N SER A 33 -2.35 7.14 -5.21
CA SER A 33 -3.52 6.28 -5.09
C SER A 33 -3.61 5.34 -6.29
N LYS A 34 -4.13 4.13 -6.05
CA LYS A 34 -4.41 3.13 -7.08
C LYS A 34 -5.52 2.22 -6.55
N ASP A 35 -6.74 2.48 -6.97
CA ASP A 35 -7.94 1.80 -6.44
C ASP A 35 -8.71 1.07 -7.55
N ILE A 36 -7.95 0.54 -8.50
CA ILE A 36 -8.44 -0.27 -9.63
C ILE A 36 -8.11 -1.74 -9.39
N ASN A 37 -8.86 -2.62 -10.04
CA ASN A 37 -8.68 -4.07 -10.01
C ASN A 37 -8.41 -4.64 -8.60
N PRO A 38 -9.38 -4.53 -7.65
CA PRO A 38 -9.15 -4.93 -6.26
C PRO A 38 -8.75 -6.39 -6.05
N LEU A 39 -9.07 -7.27 -7.02
CA LEU A 39 -8.70 -8.69 -7.02
C LEU A 39 -7.34 -9.02 -7.65
N ASN A 40 -6.61 -8.03 -8.19
CA ASN A 40 -5.29 -8.27 -8.77
C ASN A 40 -4.33 -8.89 -7.74
N GLY A 41 -3.88 -10.12 -8.00
CA GLY A 41 -3.03 -10.89 -7.08
C GLY A 41 -3.74 -11.46 -5.84
N VAL A 42 -5.03 -11.20 -5.64
CA VAL A 42 -5.75 -11.63 -4.42
C VAL A 42 -6.45 -12.95 -4.67
N THR A 43 -6.02 -14.00 -3.98
CA THR A 43 -6.53 -15.37 -4.15
C THR A 43 -6.93 -16.02 -2.84
N THR A 44 -7.50 -17.23 -2.90
CA THR A 44 -7.77 -18.04 -1.70
C THR A 44 -6.49 -18.53 -1.02
N TYR A 45 -5.36 -18.55 -1.73
CA TYR A 45 -4.07 -18.88 -1.15
C TYR A 45 -3.60 -17.79 -0.16
N ASP A 46 -3.85 -16.52 -0.47
CA ASP A 46 -3.58 -15.40 0.43
C ASP A 46 -4.38 -15.52 1.73
N LEU A 47 -5.66 -15.91 1.64
CA LEU A 47 -6.49 -16.15 2.82
C LEU A 47 -5.91 -17.25 3.73
N ALA A 48 -5.36 -18.31 3.13
CA ALA A 48 -4.73 -19.38 3.89
C ALA A 48 -3.42 -18.92 4.57
N LEU A 49 -2.67 -18.01 3.94
CA LEU A 49 -1.48 -17.40 4.54
C LEU A 49 -1.84 -16.47 5.70
N ILE A 50 -2.86 -15.61 5.53
CA ILE A 50 -3.38 -14.74 6.60
C ILE A 50 -3.88 -15.61 7.77
N GLN A 51 -4.59 -16.70 7.50
CA GLN A 51 -5.03 -17.62 8.55
C GLN A 51 -3.85 -18.24 9.31
N LYS A 52 -2.78 -18.66 8.63
CA LYS A 52 -1.57 -19.20 9.29
C LYS A 52 -0.85 -18.14 10.13
N HIS A 53 -0.88 -16.88 9.71
CA HIS A 53 -0.38 -15.76 10.48
C HIS A 53 -1.17 -15.59 11.78
N ILE A 54 -2.49 -15.49 11.69
CA ILE A 54 -3.39 -15.34 12.86
C ILE A 54 -3.22 -16.48 13.87
N LEU A 55 -2.99 -17.70 13.39
CA LEU A 55 -2.77 -18.87 14.25
C LEU A 55 -1.34 -18.99 14.80
N GLY A 56 -0.43 -18.08 14.44
CA GLY A 56 0.98 -18.13 14.84
C GLY A 56 1.78 -19.29 14.22
N ILE A 57 1.22 -19.98 13.23
CA ILE A 57 1.86 -21.13 12.56
C ILE A 57 2.96 -20.67 11.61
N LYS A 58 2.66 -19.60 10.85
CA LYS A 58 3.62 -18.92 9.97
C LYS A 58 3.37 -17.42 10.09
N PRO A 59 3.97 -16.75 11.09
CA PRO A 59 3.91 -15.31 11.21
C PRO A 59 4.46 -14.63 9.95
N PHE A 60 4.02 -13.39 9.72
CA PHE A 60 4.57 -12.55 8.65
C PHE A 60 5.82 -11.87 9.19
N ASP A 61 6.83 -11.74 8.34
CA ASP A 61 8.18 -11.26 8.67
C ASP A 61 8.47 -9.85 8.11
N SER A 62 7.47 -9.22 7.50
CA SER A 62 7.59 -7.91 6.88
C SER A 62 6.39 -7.02 7.23
N PRO A 63 6.63 -5.73 7.58
CA PRO A 63 5.56 -4.77 7.84
C PRO A 63 4.64 -4.61 6.63
N TYR A 64 5.18 -4.71 5.41
CA TYR A 64 4.38 -4.62 4.18
C TYR A 64 3.39 -5.77 4.03
N THR A 65 3.78 -6.99 4.42
CA THR A 65 2.89 -8.16 4.37
C THR A 65 1.79 -8.07 5.44
N ILE A 66 2.11 -7.52 6.62
CA ILE A 66 1.12 -7.22 7.67
C ILE A 66 0.12 -6.16 7.19
N ILE A 67 0.60 -5.08 6.56
CA ILE A 67 -0.25 -4.04 5.94
C ILE A 67 -1.14 -4.63 4.84
N ALA A 68 -0.60 -5.54 4.02
CA ALA A 68 -1.39 -6.20 2.97
C ALA A 68 -2.51 -7.07 3.54
N ALA A 69 -2.29 -7.69 4.70
CA ALA A 69 -3.25 -8.59 5.34
C ALA A 69 -4.42 -7.85 6.02
N ASP A 70 -4.25 -6.58 6.40
CA ASP A 70 -5.28 -5.70 6.99
C ASP A 70 -6.18 -5.12 5.89
N ALA A 71 -7.12 -5.95 5.41
CA ALA A 71 -8.00 -5.65 4.29
C ALA A 71 -9.15 -4.71 4.68
N ASN A 72 -9.58 -4.73 5.94
CA ASN A 72 -10.60 -3.80 6.45
C ASN A 72 -9.99 -2.48 6.96
N GLN A 73 -8.66 -2.37 7.00
CA GLN A 73 -7.88 -1.21 7.42
C GLN A 73 -8.16 -0.74 8.86
N ASP A 74 -8.41 -1.68 9.78
CA ASP A 74 -8.60 -1.38 11.19
C ASP A 74 -7.30 -1.43 12.02
N GLY A 75 -6.18 -1.75 11.37
CA GLY A 75 -4.86 -1.83 12.00
C GLY A 75 -4.61 -3.14 12.74
N GLN A 76 -5.46 -4.16 12.55
CA GLN A 76 -5.28 -5.49 13.12
C GLN A 76 -5.50 -6.57 12.06
N VAL A 77 -4.60 -7.56 12.00
CA VAL A 77 -4.78 -8.72 11.12
C VAL A 77 -5.61 -9.77 11.83
N THR A 78 -6.88 -9.89 11.47
CA THR A 78 -7.84 -10.78 12.13
C THR A 78 -8.65 -11.59 11.12
N THR A 79 -9.56 -12.43 11.63
CA THR A 79 -10.49 -13.16 10.77
C THR A 79 -11.46 -12.24 10.03
N ALA A 80 -11.64 -10.98 10.47
CA ALA A 80 -12.46 -10.01 9.76
C ALA A 80 -11.90 -9.70 8.36
N ASP A 81 -10.58 -9.60 8.21
CA ASP A 81 -9.91 -9.39 6.93
C ASP A 81 -10.18 -10.54 5.95
N ILE A 82 -10.10 -11.77 6.44
CA ILE A 82 -10.40 -12.97 5.65
C ILE A 82 -11.85 -12.93 5.15
N VAL A 83 -12.79 -12.45 5.98
CA VAL A 83 -14.20 -12.32 5.59
C VAL A 83 -14.37 -11.28 4.48
N GLU A 84 -13.73 -10.11 4.60
CA GLU A 84 -13.82 -9.06 3.58
C GLU A 84 -13.20 -9.49 2.25
N LEU A 85 -12.01 -10.10 2.28
CA LEU A 85 -11.36 -10.62 1.09
C LEU A 85 -12.15 -11.77 0.45
N ARG A 86 -12.78 -12.64 1.25
CA ARG A 86 -13.65 -13.70 0.73
C ARG A 86 -14.88 -13.13 0.02
N LYS A 87 -15.52 -12.10 0.57
CA LYS A 87 -16.64 -11.42 -0.11
C LYS A 87 -16.21 -10.85 -1.45
N LEU A 88 -15.01 -10.25 -1.50
CA LEU A 88 -14.43 -9.71 -2.72
C LEU A 88 -14.16 -10.81 -3.76
N ILE A 89 -13.51 -11.91 -3.37
CA ILE A 89 -13.21 -13.07 -4.25
C ILE A 89 -14.49 -13.70 -4.81
N LEU A 90 -15.55 -13.79 -4.00
CA LEU A 90 -16.83 -14.34 -4.41
C LEU A 90 -17.70 -13.35 -5.21
N GLY A 91 -17.25 -12.12 -5.42
CA GLY A 91 -18.01 -11.08 -6.12
C GLY A 91 -19.23 -10.57 -5.35
N ILE A 92 -19.31 -10.84 -4.04
CA ILE A 92 -20.36 -10.31 -3.16
C ILE A 92 -20.18 -8.79 -2.98
N THR A 93 -18.92 -8.36 -2.90
CA THR A 93 -18.52 -6.95 -2.93
C THR A 93 -17.59 -6.72 -4.12
N GLN A 94 -17.60 -5.49 -4.66
CA GLN A 94 -16.70 -5.10 -5.76
C GLN A 94 -15.47 -4.33 -5.27
N ALA A 95 -15.48 -3.90 -4.00
CA ALA A 95 -14.41 -3.14 -3.36
C ALA A 95 -14.28 -3.52 -1.88
N LEU A 96 -13.13 -3.19 -1.28
CA LEU A 96 -12.89 -3.30 0.15
C LEU A 96 -13.63 -2.19 0.93
N PRO A 97 -13.84 -2.34 2.26
CA PRO A 97 -14.68 -1.44 3.06
C PRO A 97 -14.34 0.06 2.95
N ASN A 98 -13.06 0.40 2.79
CA ASN A 98 -12.57 1.78 2.70
C ASN A 98 -12.34 2.27 1.26
N GLY A 99 -12.76 1.48 0.27
CA GLY A 99 -12.58 1.77 -1.16
C GLY A 99 -11.14 1.66 -1.67
N LYS A 100 -10.14 1.58 -0.79
CA LYS A 100 -8.73 1.41 -1.17
C LYS A 100 -8.44 -0.03 -1.58
N SER A 101 -7.66 -0.22 -2.65
CA SER A 101 -7.11 -1.53 -3.00
C SER A 101 -5.59 -1.60 -2.95
N TRP A 102 -4.92 -0.45 -2.89
CA TRP A 102 -3.50 -0.29 -2.62
C TRP A 102 -3.26 0.78 -1.54
N ARG A 103 -2.22 0.59 -0.73
CA ARG A 103 -1.67 1.62 0.18
C ARG A 103 -0.24 1.94 -0.23
N PHE A 104 0.24 3.14 0.05
CA PHE A 104 1.57 3.56 -0.38
C PHE A 104 2.39 4.06 0.79
N VAL A 105 3.57 3.50 0.98
CA VAL A 105 4.50 3.88 2.03
C VAL A 105 5.71 4.56 1.38
N PRO A 106 6.15 5.76 1.81
CA PRO A 106 7.41 6.34 1.35
C PRO A 106 8.54 5.31 1.51
N THR A 107 9.37 5.13 0.48
CA THR A 107 10.42 4.10 0.49
C THR A 107 11.46 4.33 1.59
N ASP A 108 11.68 5.59 1.99
CA ASP A 108 12.62 5.97 3.05
C ASP A 108 12.03 5.85 4.46
N TYR A 109 10.76 5.44 4.59
CA TYR A 109 10.14 5.26 5.90
C TYR A 109 10.64 3.98 6.58
N VAL A 110 11.18 4.14 7.79
CA VAL A 110 11.58 3.03 8.65
C VAL A 110 10.50 2.81 9.70
N PHE A 111 9.90 1.62 9.70
CA PHE A 111 8.92 1.21 10.71
C PHE A 111 9.60 1.11 12.08
N PRO A 112 9.13 1.84 13.12
CA PRO A 112 9.70 1.77 14.46
C PRO A 112 9.59 0.37 15.07
N ASP A 113 8.44 -0.27 14.88
CA ASP A 113 8.22 -1.68 15.14
C ASP A 113 7.75 -2.37 13.84
N PRO A 114 8.62 -3.14 13.17
CA PRO A 114 8.23 -3.88 11.97
C PRO A 114 7.15 -4.96 12.21
N ALA A 115 6.96 -5.41 13.45
CA ALA A 115 5.93 -6.39 13.82
C ALA A 115 4.56 -5.73 14.08
N ASP A 116 4.54 -4.43 14.37
CA ASP A 116 3.33 -3.61 14.48
C ASP A 116 3.47 -2.33 13.63
N PRO A 117 3.29 -2.45 12.29
CA PRO A 117 3.50 -1.33 11.38
C PRO A 117 2.47 -0.21 11.52
N PHE A 118 1.42 -0.41 12.31
CA PHE A 118 0.35 0.55 12.50
C PHE A 118 0.61 1.50 13.68
N GLN A 119 1.65 1.24 14.49
CA GLN A 119 2.01 2.03 15.66
C GLN A 119 3.47 2.51 15.59
N PRO A 120 3.70 3.84 15.41
CA PRO A 120 2.72 4.86 15.04
C PRO A 120 2.20 4.64 13.61
N PRO A 121 1.11 5.33 13.21
CA PRO A 121 0.63 5.28 11.84
C PRO A 121 1.74 5.69 10.86
N PHE A 122 2.01 4.84 9.86
CA PHE A 122 2.96 5.16 8.80
C PHE A 122 2.42 6.27 7.88
N PRO A 123 3.31 7.09 7.29
CA PRO A 123 2.90 8.12 6.34
C PRO A 123 2.43 7.48 5.03
N GLU A 124 1.33 7.97 4.47
CA GLU A 124 0.85 7.61 3.13
C GLU A 124 1.13 8.70 2.08
N MET A 125 2.02 9.63 2.41
CA MET A 125 2.29 10.83 1.63
C MET A 125 3.67 11.40 1.98
N ILE A 126 4.24 12.16 1.05
CA ILE A 126 5.45 12.96 1.29
C ILE A 126 5.06 14.43 1.28
N VAL A 127 5.42 15.14 2.35
CA VAL A 127 5.30 16.60 2.44
C VAL A 127 6.60 17.21 1.93
N ILE A 128 6.51 18.03 0.90
CA ILE A 128 7.66 18.75 0.37
C ILE A 128 7.79 20.04 1.17
N PRO A 129 8.89 20.24 1.92
CA PRO A 129 9.11 21.49 2.64
C PRO A 129 9.19 22.65 1.65
N ASN A 130 8.82 23.86 2.08
CA ASN A 130 9.09 25.09 1.32
C ASN A 130 10.61 25.29 1.25
N MET A 131 11.27 24.63 0.31
CA MET A 131 12.71 24.75 0.11
C MET A 131 13.02 25.86 -0.89
N ALA A 132 14.07 26.62 -0.61
CA ALA A 132 14.84 27.27 -1.65
C ALA A 132 15.57 26.17 -2.46
N ASP A 133 15.69 26.37 -3.78
CA ASP A 133 16.21 25.43 -4.77
C ASP A 133 17.49 24.64 -4.35
N PRO A 134 17.66 23.38 -4.80
CA PRO A 134 16.76 22.62 -5.68
C PRO A 134 15.83 21.64 -4.94
N VAL A 135 14.58 21.57 -5.39
CA VAL A 135 13.61 20.57 -4.91
C VAL A 135 13.89 19.21 -5.58
N PRO A 136 13.91 18.08 -4.83
CA PRO A 136 13.97 16.74 -5.43
C PRO A 136 12.85 16.56 -6.45
N ASN A 137 13.20 16.11 -7.66
CA ASN A 137 12.26 15.91 -8.76
C ASN A 137 11.64 14.50 -8.78
N THR A 138 12.04 13.65 -7.83
CA THR A 138 11.56 12.27 -7.72
C THR A 138 11.20 11.93 -6.28
N PHE A 139 10.05 11.29 -6.13
CA PHE A 139 9.54 10.77 -4.87
C PHE A 139 9.21 9.29 -5.05
N HIS A 140 9.61 8.46 -4.10
CA HIS A 140 9.48 7.00 -4.18
C HIS A 140 8.52 6.48 -3.12
N PHE A 141 7.62 5.60 -3.57
CA PHE A 141 6.68 4.91 -2.71
C PHE A 141 6.66 3.42 -3.01
N THR A 142 6.62 2.66 -1.93
CA THR A 142 6.36 1.23 -1.85
C THR A 142 4.82 1.04 -1.72
N GLY A 143 4.14 0.75 -2.83
CA GLY A 143 2.71 0.41 -2.93
C GLY A 143 2.29 -1.01 -2.53
N VAL A 144 1.67 -1.19 -1.36
CA VAL A 144 1.17 -2.46 -0.83
C VAL A 144 -0.22 -2.78 -1.39
N LYS A 145 -0.38 -3.91 -2.09
CA LYS A 145 -1.68 -4.41 -2.53
C LYS A 145 -2.43 -5.04 -1.35
N LEU A 146 -3.58 -4.48 -0.97
CA LEU A 146 -4.41 -5.06 0.08
C LEU A 146 -4.97 -6.42 -0.38
N GLY A 147 -4.82 -7.42 0.47
CA GLY A 147 -5.22 -8.81 0.24
C GLY A 147 -4.19 -9.70 -0.45
N ASP A 148 -3.11 -9.15 -1.01
CA ASP A 148 -2.04 -9.91 -1.66
C ASP A 148 -0.84 -10.01 -0.72
N VAL A 149 -0.74 -11.15 -0.02
CA VAL A 149 0.30 -11.37 1.00
C VAL A 149 1.45 -12.24 0.49
N ASN A 150 1.34 -12.73 -0.75
CA ASN A 150 2.41 -13.46 -1.44
C ASN A 150 3.08 -12.64 -2.57
N ASN A 151 2.69 -11.38 -2.73
CA ASN A 151 3.27 -10.42 -3.67
C ASN A 151 3.10 -10.86 -5.14
N SER A 152 1.92 -11.40 -5.47
CA SER A 152 1.58 -11.91 -6.80
C SER A 152 0.83 -10.91 -7.69
N ALA A 153 0.45 -9.74 -7.16
CA ALA A 153 -0.21 -8.69 -7.92
C ALA A 153 0.71 -8.12 -9.00
N ASP A 154 0.15 -7.86 -10.18
CA ASP A 154 0.82 -7.17 -11.28
C ASP A 154 0.70 -5.66 -11.12
N PRO A 155 1.79 -4.92 -10.83
CA PRO A 155 1.71 -3.48 -10.62
C PRO A 155 1.33 -2.68 -11.87
N SER A 156 1.34 -3.28 -13.06
CA SER A 156 1.00 -2.59 -14.33
C SER A 156 -0.50 -2.57 -14.66
N GLN A 157 -1.31 -3.38 -13.98
CA GLN A 157 -2.77 -3.49 -14.18
C GLN A 157 -3.59 -2.45 -13.43
#